data_AF-A0A9N9YAE3-F1
#
_entry.id   AF-A0A9N9YAE3-F1
#
_cell.length_a   1.000
_cell.length_b   1.000
_cell.length_c   1.000
_cell.angle_alpha   90.00
_cell.angle_beta   90.00
_cell.angle_gamma   90.00
#
_symmetry.space_group_name_H-M   'P 1'
#
loop_
_entity.id
_entity.type
_entity.pdbx_description
1 polymer ?
#
loop_
_entity_poly.entity_id
_entity_poly.type
_entity_poly.pdbx_seq_one_letter_code
_entity_poly.pdbx_strand_id
1 'polypeptide(L)'
;MARWQLEHPQGVRVGVLEQVFGSQSLASSVERLLFVRAQIPLGIIILMFWSLSPLGGQAGLRLLSPGEGNVGLTGQVYYLHPSYQVSTSMSSGWVLRFQTNVNSLYSASLISSAAQKKLPQDLWGLPRIPQWREERRNQPGEWYEVEKNSTEYVSLLGLKVQGLALRYSLVEYNYVLQTSYVNFHQCIHNTTSYAEDAGEFSSFSSSLSFNFSDNGLLGLWEKDKITPSIIYRSTDRHSVASFTCDMEAVVLETEMRCRPDADTPGCLAVRQRRIDEPDCSNQLLQNILGRPPASKQLLQSWVNASGTNFQLKAWPTDAYLAGEDSPYGMKKYVDWADIAGKGGLNLQAISRRMTTSFNTFWWASLNPVGHTNISFSGTPENTQRASTTDPNTPVFLNSTDATAIIKKEVYFANRHWVAILTTTTLILELMALLGFVLRFVIRGPDILGFASSLTRENPYTPIAAGGTGLNGPDRARKLKEVRIQLLDVRPDDRFGHIAVRELPKIAQQQHEETSSEEEDRNTSESWRPLPKERLYS
;
A
#
# COMPACT_ATOMS: atom_id res chain seq x y z
N MET A 1 21.35 -9.13 49.38
CA MET A 1 21.86 -10.52 49.38
C MET A 1 23.11 -10.69 50.24
N ALA A 2 24.20 -9.95 50.02
CA ALA A 2 25.45 -10.11 50.80
C ALA A 2 25.27 -9.93 52.32
N ARG A 3 24.42 -8.98 52.76
CA ARG A 3 24.04 -8.82 54.19
C ARG A 3 23.39 -10.07 54.77
N TRP A 4 22.41 -10.61 54.05
CA TRP A 4 21.70 -11.81 54.46
C TRP A 4 22.64 -13.01 54.58
N GLN A 5 23.61 -13.16 53.67
CA GLN A 5 24.64 -14.20 53.77
C GLN A 5 25.63 -13.98 54.93
N LEU A 6 25.91 -12.72 55.29
CA LEU A 6 26.74 -12.40 56.45
C LEU A 6 26.10 -12.87 57.77
N GLU A 7 24.77 -12.88 57.86
CA GLU A 7 24.03 -13.39 59.03
C GLU A 7 23.89 -14.93 59.03
N HIS A 8 24.10 -15.58 57.88
CA HIS A 8 23.97 -17.03 57.75
C HIS A 8 25.13 -17.79 58.42
N PRO A 9 24.91 -19.04 58.91
CA PRO A 9 25.94 -19.86 59.55
C PRO A 9 27.21 -20.08 58.69
N GLN A 10 27.08 -20.05 57.37
CA GLN A 10 28.19 -20.26 56.43
C GLN A 10 29.03 -18.98 56.17
N GLY A 11 28.55 -17.82 56.63
CA GLY A 11 29.14 -16.50 56.43
C GLY A 11 29.32 -16.10 54.96
N VAL A 12 30.06 -15.02 54.75
CA VAL A 12 30.40 -14.50 53.41
C VAL A 12 31.88 -14.13 53.35
N ARG A 13 32.49 -14.26 52.17
CA ARG A 13 33.89 -13.85 51.96
C ARG A 13 34.00 -12.33 52.03
N VAL A 14 35.04 -11.82 52.70
CA VAL A 14 35.32 -10.37 52.79
C VAL A 14 35.44 -9.75 51.40
N GLY A 15 36.05 -10.44 50.43
CA GLY A 15 36.18 -9.96 49.06
C GLY A 15 34.84 -9.76 48.34
N VAL A 16 33.84 -10.62 48.61
CA VAL A 16 32.48 -10.49 48.07
C VAL A 16 31.78 -9.28 48.70
N LEU A 17 31.95 -9.12 50.02
CA LEU A 17 31.34 -8.05 50.78
C LEU A 17 31.88 -6.66 50.39
N GLU A 18 33.21 -6.56 50.23
CA GLU A 18 33.90 -5.38 49.71
C GLU A 18 33.46 -5.01 48.29
N GLN A 19 33.31 -6.02 47.42
CA GLN A 19 32.90 -5.79 46.04
C GLN A 19 31.45 -5.30 45.96
N VAL A 20 30.53 -5.89 46.74
CA VAL A 20 29.10 -5.52 46.70
C VAL A 20 28.85 -4.16 47.36
N PHE A 21 29.35 -3.91 48.58
CA PHE A 21 29.10 -2.63 49.25
C PHE A 21 29.92 -1.47 48.68
N GLY A 22 31.06 -1.74 48.05
CA GLY A 22 31.82 -0.73 47.34
C GLY A 22 31.21 -0.31 46.00
N SER A 23 30.23 -1.07 45.48
CA SER A 23 29.64 -0.87 44.15
C SER A 23 28.27 -0.18 44.18
N GLN A 24 28.14 0.90 44.96
CA GLN A 24 26.88 1.65 45.12
C GLN A 24 26.59 2.63 43.97
N SER A 25 27.59 2.97 43.17
CA SER A 25 27.43 3.75 41.95
C SER A 25 28.18 3.09 40.80
N LEU A 26 27.88 3.46 39.54
CA LEU A 26 28.64 3.00 38.39
C LEU A 26 30.13 3.34 38.53
N ALA A 27 30.45 4.57 38.92
CA ALA A 27 31.82 5.04 39.10
C ALA A 27 32.56 4.21 40.16
N SER A 28 31.94 3.98 41.31
CA SER A 28 32.56 3.18 42.38
C SER A 28 32.67 1.70 42.00
N SER A 29 31.73 1.17 41.20
CA SER A 29 31.80 -0.20 40.68
C SER A 29 32.99 -0.41 39.73
N VAL A 30 33.23 0.57 38.84
CA VAL A 30 34.39 0.58 37.93
C VAL A 30 35.69 0.70 38.73
N GLU A 31 35.75 1.62 39.68
CA GLU A 31 36.91 1.80 40.56
C GLU A 31 37.26 0.50 41.30
N ARG A 32 36.25 -0.18 41.86
CA ARG A 32 36.43 -1.45 42.59
C ARG A 32 36.94 -2.56 41.69
N LEU A 33 36.44 -2.66 40.46
CA LEU A 33 36.89 -3.64 39.48
C LEU A 33 38.34 -3.38 39.05
N LEU A 34 38.74 -2.11 38.85
CA LEU A 34 40.07 -1.76 38.34
C LEU A 34 41.15 -1.68 39.42
N PHE A 35 40.85 -1.16 40.61
CA PHE A 35 41.85 -0.90 41.64
C PHE A 35 41.84 -1.94 42.77
N VAL A 36 40.68 -2.33 43.29
CA VAL A 36 40.61 -3.29 44.41
C VAL A 36 40.87 -4.73 43.92
N ARG A 37 40.20 -5.15 42.83
CA ARG A 37 40.38 -6.48 42.20
C ARG A 37 40.25 -7.66 43.19
N ALA A 38 39.44 -7.51 44.24
CA ALA A 38 39.24 -8.56 45.23
C ALA A 38 38.41 -9.72 44.67
N GLN A 39 37.37 -9.41 43.87
CA GLN A 39 36.48 -10.38 43.21
C GLN A 39 36.06 -9.90 41.82
N ILE A 40 36.98 -10.05 40.84
CA ILE A 40 36.79 -9.64 39.43
C ILE A 40 35.50 -10.19 38.79
N PRO A 41 35.16 -11.50 38.86
CA PRO A 41 33.98 -12.01 38.17
C PRO A 41 32.68 -11.37 38.69
N LEU A 42 32.59 -11.12 40.00
CA LEU A 42 31.44 -10.44 40.60
C LEU A 42 31.37 -8.96 40.19
N GLY A 43 32.51 -8.28 40.10
CA GLY A 43 32.56 -6.90 39.62
C GLY A 43 32.10 -6.76 38.16
N ILE A 44 32.44 -7.72 37.29
CA ILE A 44 31.95 -7.76 35.90
C ILE A 44 30.42 -7.92 35.88
N ILE A 45 29.86 -8.82 36.69
CA ILE A 45 28.41 -9.01 36.79
C ILE A 45 27.71 -7.72 37.25
N ILE A 46 28.25 -7.05 38.27
CA ILE A 46 27.69 -5.79 38.77
C ILE A 46 27.72 -4.70 37.67
N LEU A 47 28.81 -4.59 36.90
CA LEU A 47 28.87 -3.66 35.78
C LEU A 47 27.88 -4.00 34.66
N MET A 48 27.64 -5.28 34.38
CA MET A 48 26.58 -5.68 33.45
C MET A 48 25.21 -5.21 33.93
N PHE A 49 24.89 -5.35 35.22
CA PHE A 49 23.64 -4.81 35.76
C PHE A 49 23.57 -3.28 35.68
N TRP A 50 24.67 -2.58 35.95
CA TRP A 50 24.73 -1.13 35.76
C TRP A 50 24.54 -0.70 34.30
N SER A 51 24.93 -1.54 33.33
CA SER A 51 24.75 -1.25 31.90
C SER A 51 23.29 -1.31 31.44
N LEU A 52 22.39 -1.94 32.21
CA LEU A 52 20.95 -1.97 31.89
C LEU A 52 20.31 -0.58 31.92
N SER A 53 20.80 0.33 32.76
CA SER A 53 20.30 1.71 32.86
C SER A 53 20.58 2.55 31.60
N PRO A 54 21.84 2.69 31.12
CA PRO A 54 22.11 3.40 29.87
C PRO A 54 21.50 2.68 28.66
N LEU A 55 21.41 1.35 28.69
CA LEU A 55 20.79 0.57 27.63
C LEU A 55 19.28 0.86 27.52
N GLY A 56 18.56 0.87 28.65
CA GLY A 56 17.14 1.24 28.69
C GLY A 56 16.90 2.70 28.26
N GLY A 57 17.76 3.62 28.70
CA GLY A 57 17.70 5.03 28.28
C GLY A 57 17.88 5.21 26.76
N GLN A 58 18.86 4.53 26.16
CA GLN A 58 19.07 4.55 24.72
C GLN A 58 17.94 3.86 23.95
N ALA A 59 17.39 2.77 24.49
CA ALA A 59 16.27 2.07 23.88
C ALA A 59 15.01 2.94 23.83
N GLY A 60 14.73 3.74 24.88
CA GLY A 60 13.61 4.68 24.90
C GLY A 60 13.70 5.75 23.81
N LEU A 61 14.91 6.28 23.55
CA LEU A 61 15.11 7.31 22.51
C LEU A 61 14.98 6.76 21.08
N ARG A 62 15.27 5.48 20.88
CA ARG A 62 15.27 4.83 19.56
C ARG A 62 14.04 3.97 19.32
N LEU A 63 13.04 4.07 20.20
CA LEU A 63 11.83 3.29 20.15
C LEU A 63 11.03 3.58 18.88
N LEU A 64 10.92 4.86 18.52
CA LEU A 64 10.16 5.33 17.37
C LEU A 64 11.11 5.84 16.29
N SER A 65 10.87 5.41 15.05
CA SER A 65 11.52 5.93 13.85
C SER A 65 10.48 6.50 12.89
N PRO A 66 10.69 7.69 12.32
CA PRO A 66 9.83 8.18 11.26
C PRO A 66 9.97 7.28 10.03
N GLY A 67 8.86 7.07 9.33
CA GLY A 67 8.84 6.39 8.05
C GLY A 67 7.61 6.76 7.24
N GLU A 68 7.61 6.42 5.96
CA GLU A 68 6.46 6.64 5.09
C GLU A 68 5.45 5.50 5.28
N GLY A 69 4.24 5.87 5.69
CA GLY A 69 3.11 4.97 5.81
C GLY A 69 2.05 5.28 4.77
N ASN A 70 1.38 4.23 4.30
CA ASN A 70 0.23 4.34 3.43
C ASN A 70 -1.04 4.13 4.25
N VAL A 71 -1.91 5.14 4.27
CA VAL A 71 -3.25 5.02 4.88
C VAL A 71 -4.27 4.87 3.76
N GLY A 72 -4.96 3.73 3.74
CA GLY A 72 -6.08 3.47 2.82
C GLY A 72 -7.38 4.03 3.38
N LEU A 73 -8.07 4.86 2.60
CA LEU A 73 -9.42 5.33 2.87
C LEU A 73 -10.34 4.94 1.73
N THR A 74 -11.57 4.55 2.04
CA THR A 74 -12.59 4.31 1.02
C THR A 74 -13.28 5.61 0.67
N GLY A 75 -13.36 5.93 -0.62
CA GLY A 75 -14.13 7.04 -1.18
C GLY A 75 -14.99 6.57 -2.36
N GLN A 76 -15.82 7.44 -2.90
CA GLN A 76 -16.61 7.14 -4.11
C GLN A 76 -16.05 7.89 -5.31
N VAL A 77 -15.98 7.18 -6.44
CA VAL A 77 -15.63 7.76 -7.74
C VAL A 77 -16.82 7.63 -8.67
N TYR A 78 -17.08 8.70 -9.41
CA TYR A 78 -18.19 8.78 -10.36
C TYR A 78 -17.65 8.78 -11.79
N TYR A 79 -18.29 8.05 -12.69
CA TYR A 79 -17.85 7.95 -14.07
C TYR A 79 -19.01 7.81 -15.05
N LEU A 80 -18.79 8.22 -16.30
CA LEU A 80 -19.77 8.08 -17.37
C LEU A 80 -19.86 6.61 -17.78
N HIS A 81 -21.04 6.00 -17.75
CA HIS A 81 -21.24 4.63 -18.24
C HIS A 81 -22.07 4.62 -19.55
N PRO A 82 -21.50 4.27 -20.72
CA PRO A 82 -22.18 4.39 -22.02
C PRO A 82 -23.54 3.67 -22.14
N SER A 83 -23.73 2.48 -21.56
CA SER A 83 -25.04 1.79 -21.59
C SER A 83 -26.18 2.54 -20.92
N TYR A 84 -25.90 3.42 -19.95
CA TYR A 84 -26.95 4.08 -19.16
C TYR A 84 -27.16 5.54 -19.55
N GLN A 85 -26.60 5.97 -20.68
CA GLN A 85 -26.75 7.32 -21.23
C GLN A 85 -27.61 7.32 -22.48
N VAL A 86 -28.19 8.50 -22.76
CA VAL A 86 -28.94 8.76 -23.99
C VAL A 86 -28.10 9.66 -24.89
N SER A 87 -27.90 9.22 -26.13
CA SER A 87 -27.18 10.01 -27.12
C SER A 87 -28.04 11.17 -27.64
N THR A 88 -27.45 12.37 -27.66
CA THR A 88 -28.04 13.56 -28.28
C THR A 88 -28.20 13.42 -29.80
N SER A 89 -27.46 12.49 -30.42
CA SER A 89 -27.51 12.22 -31.86
C SER A 89 -28.67 11.30 -32.29
N MET A 90 -29.49 10.84 -31.35
CA MET A 90 -30.66 9.98 -31.63
C MET A 90 -31.98 10.74 -31.78
N SER A 91 -32.04 12.02 -31.40
CA SER A 91 -33.25 12.83 -31.47
C SER A 91 -33.08 13.95 -32.47
N SER A 92 -33.97 14.06 -33.46
CA SER A 92 -33.85 15.02 -34.58
C SER A 92 -33.70 16.47 -34.10
N GLY A 93 -34.44 16.87 -33.05
CA GLY A 93 -34.33 18.23 -32.48
C GLY A 93 -33.00 18.48 -31.76
N TRP A 94 -32.36 17.43 -31.24
CA TRP A 94 -31.14 17.54 -30.44
C TRP A 94 -29.89 17.44 -31.30
N VAL A 95 -29.94 16.62 -32.35
CA VAL A 95 -28.90 16.54 -33.38
C VAL A 95 -28.55 17.94 -33.87
N LEU A 96 -29.56 18.71 -34.32
CA LEU A 96 -29.32 20.07 -34.84
C LEU A 96 -28.70 21.01 -33.79
N ARG A 97 -29.05 20.84 -32.51
CA ARG A 97 -28.57 21.69 -31.43
C ARG A 97 -27.13 21.36 -31.00
N PHE A 98 -26.74 20.10 -31.02
CA PHE A 98 -25.45 19.63 -30.49
C PHE A 98 -24.47 19.14 -31.54
N GLN A 99 -24.85 19.13 -32.83
CA GLN A 99 -24.00 18.67 -33.93
C GLN A 99 -22.63 19.34 -33.91
N THR A 100 -22.56 20.67 -33.73
CA THR A 100 -21.29 21.40 -33.69
C THR A 100 -20.39 20.91 -32.55
N ASN A 101 -20.95 20.69 -31.35
CA ASN A 101 -20.21 20.18 -30.21
C ASN A 101 -19.68 18.75 -30.46
N VAL A 102 -20.56 17.84 -30.91
CA VAL A 102 -20.19 16.44 -31.19
C VAL A 102 -19.15 16.37 -32.29
N ASN A 103 -19.35 17.10 -33.39
CA ASN A 103 -18.41 17.17 -34.51
C ASN A 103 -17.06 17.74 -34.07
N SER A 104 -17.05 18.76 -33.20
CA SER A 104 -15.81 19.35 -32.68
C SER A 104 -15.03 18.35 -31.82
N LEU A 105 -15.71 17.63 -30.92
CA LEU A 105 -15.08 16.61 -30.08
C LEU A 105 -14.51 15.46 -30.92
N TYR A 106 -15.28 14.96 -31.88
CA TYR A 106 -14.87 13.88 -32.78
C TYR A 106 -13.72 14.31 -33.70
N SER A 107 -13.85 15.46 -34.36
CA SER A 107 -12.84 15.98 -35.28
C SER A 107 -11.54 16.32 -34.56
N ALA A 108 -11.59 16.97 -33.39
CA ALA A 108 -10.39 17.27 -32.61
C ALA A 108 -9.66 15.99 -32.17
N SER A 109 -10.41 14.95 -31.80
CA SER A 109 -9.84 13.64 -31.46
C SER A 109 -9.16 12.99 -32.67
N LEU A 110 -9.76 13.05 -33.86
CA LEU A 110 -9.17 12.53 -35.10
C LEU A 110 -7.97 13.33 -35.62
N ILE A 111 -7.97 14.67 -35.46
CA ILE A 111 -6.87 15.55 -35.87
C ILE A 111 -5.63 15.35 -35.00
N SER A 112 -5.79 14.89 -33.76
CA SER A 112 -4.69 14.69 -32.82
C SER A 112 -3.55 13.85 -33.41
N SER A 113 -2.31 14.13 -32.97
CA SER A 113 -1.11 13.48 -33.50
C SER A 113 -1.14 11.96 -33.28
N ALA A 114 -0.41 11.22 -34.12
CA ALA A 114 -0.28 9.77 -33.96
C ALA A 114 0.28 9.39 -32.56
N ALA A 115 1.14 10.22 -31.98
CA ALA A 115 1.60 10.05 -30.60
C ALA A 115 0.45 10.25 -29.58
N GLN A 116 -0.35 11.31 -29.72
CA GLN A 116 -1.48 11.56 -28.83
C GLN A 116 -2.53 10.45 -28.88
N LYS A 117 -2.82 9.87 -30.05
CA LYS A 117 -3.77 8.76 -30.22
C LYS A 117 -3.34 7.48 -29.49
N LYS A 118 -2.03 7.32 -29.24
CA LYS A 118 -1.43 6.17 -28.53
C LYS A 118 -1.30 6.38 -27.02
N LEU A 119 -1.59 7.57 -26.50
CA LEU A 119 -1.52 7.83 -25.07
C LEU A 119 -2.74 7.26 -24.32
N PRO A 120 -2.57 6.86 -23.04
CA PRO A 120 -3.64 6.34 -22.19
C PRO A 120 -4.66 7.40 -21.77
N GLN A 121 -4.47 8.65 -22.19
CA GLN A 121 -5.35 9.76 -21.91
C GLN A 121 -5.69 10.49 -23.22
N ASP A 122 -6.85 11.13 -23.25
CA ASP A 122 -7.28 11.94 -24.38
C ASP A 122 -6.63 13.33 -24.39
N LEU A 123 -7.04 14.18 -25.35
CA LEU A 123 -6.54 15.54 -25.51
C LEU A 123 -6.79 16.43 -24.27
N TRP A 124 -7.78 16.06 -23.47
CA TRP A 124 -8.19 16.81 -22.30
C TRP A 124 -7.60 16.21 -21.01
N GLY A 125 -6.99 15.03 -21.04
CA GLY A 125 -6.41 14.36 -19.87
C GLY A 125 -7.36 13.39 -19.19
N LEU A 126 -8.49 13.04 -19.83
CA LEU A 126 -9.39 12.00 -19.36
C LEU A 126 -8.83 10.61 -19.70
N PRO A 127 -8.99 9.61 -18.81
CA PRO A 127 -8.49 8.26 -19.05
C PRO A 127 -9.18 7.57 -20.23
N ARG A 128 -8.42 6.88 -21.07
CA ARG A 128 -8.94 6.01 -22.12
C ARG A 128 -9.02 4.56 -21.65
N ILE A 129 -9.99 3.84 -22.20
CA ILE A 129 -10.19 2.41 -21.96
C ILE A 129 -9.56 1.64 -23.12
N PRO A 130 -8.57 0.75 -22.88
CA PRO A 130 -8.03 -0.12 -23.91
C PRO A 130 -9.11 -1.03 -24.52
N GLN A 131 -8.99 -1.35 -25.81
CA GLN A 131 -9.87 -2.33 -26.45
C GLN A 131 -9.62 -3.74 -25.92
N TRP A 132 -10.69 -4.54 -25.81
CA TRP A 132 -10.56 -5.95 -25.51
C TRP A 132 -9.90 -6.71 -26.66
N ARG A 133 -8.95 -7.61 -26.33
CA ARG A 133 -8.23 -8.41 -27.33
C ARG A 133 -9.13 -9.51 -27.88
N GLU A 134 -9.22 -9.60 -29.20
CA GLU A 134 -9.99 -10.65 -29.88
C GLU A 134 -9.48 -12.06 -29.55
N GLU A 135 -8.18 -12.24 -29.35
CA GLU A 135 -7.57 -13.53 -28.96
C GLU A 135 -8.14 -14.06 -27.63
N ARG A 136 -8.57 -13.17 -26.75
CA ARG A 136 -9.15 -13.49 -25.43
C ARG A 136 -10.66 -13.41 -25.42
N ARG A 137 -11.32 -13.35 -26.59
CA ARG A 137 -12.79 -13.37 -26.71
C ARG A 137 -13.41 -14.55 -25.96
N ASN A 138 -12.74 -15.71 -25.96
CA ASN A 138 -13.20 -16.97 -25.38
C ASN A 138 -12.83 -17.17 -23.90
N GLN A 139 -12.23 -16.16 -23.24
CA GLN A 139 -11.83 -16.22 -21.83
C GLN A 139 -12.52 -15.11 -21.01
N PRO A 140 -13.87 -15.13 -20.88
CA PRO A 140 -14.56 -14.18 -20.04
C PRO A 140 -14.22 -14.38 -18.55
N GLY A 141 -14.20 -13.30 -17.78
CA GLY A 141 -14.02 -13.31 -16.33
C GLY A 141 -12.57 -13.26 -15.83
N GLU A 142 -11.58 -13.61 -16.65
CA GLU A 142 -10.16 -13.58 -16.26
C GLU A 142 -9.57 -12.17 -16.35
N TRP A 143 -8.86 -11.74 -15.30
CA TRP A 143 -8.12 -10.48 -15.29
C TRP A 143 -6.84 -10.59 -16.09
N TYR A 144 -6.59 -9.62 -16.96
CA TYR A 144 -5.32 -9.50 -17.67
C TYR A 144 -4.71 -8.11 -17.46
N GLU A 145 -3.39 -8.06 -17.37
CA GLU A 145 -2.63 -6.82 -17.25
C GLU A 145 -2.60 -6.08 -18.60
N VAL A 146 -2.96 -4.80 -18.57
CA VAL A 146 -2.88 -3.91 -19.73
C VAL A 146 -1.40 -3.59 -19.98
N GLU A 147 -0.93 -3.90 -21.18
CA GLU A 147 0.44 -3.55 -21.57
C GLU A 147 0.65 -2.03 -21.50
N LYS A 148 1.77 -1.61 -20.91
CA LYS A 148 2.12 -0.18 -20.77
C LYS A 148 2.20 0.57 -22.11
N ASN A 149 2.42 -0.15 -23.21
CA ASN A 149 2.48 0.38 -24.57
C ASN A 149 1.22 0.06 -25.39
N SER A 150 0.09 -0.26 -24.75
CA SER A 150 -1.16 -0.49 -25.48
C SER A 150 -1.48 0.74 -26.32
N THR A 151 -1.60 0.56 -27.63
CA THR A 151 -1.85 1.65 -28.59
C THR A 151 -3.30 1.70 -29.06
N GLU A 152 -4.14 0.78 -28.57
CA GLU A 152 -5.48 0.54 -29.09
C GLU A 152 -6.52 0.79 -28.01
N TYR A 153 -7.31 1.85 -28.21
CA TYR A 153 -8.33 2.29 -27.26
C TYR A 153 -9.71 2.17 -27.87
N VAL A 154 -10.69 1.88 -27.00
CA VAL A 154 -12.11 1.82 -27.33
C VAL A 154 -12.58 3.09 -28.01
N SER A 155 -12.05 4.24 -27.60
CA SER A 155 -12.38 5.56 -28.10
C SER A 155 -11.13 6.45 -28.00
N LEU A 156 -10.98 7.40 -28.93
CA LEU A 156 -9.97 8.47 -28.83
C LEU A 156 -10.37 9.53 -27.80
N LEU A 157 -11.65 9.59 -27.45
CA LEU A 157 -12.20 10.43 -26.39
C LEU A 157 -12.20 9.65 -25.07
N GLY A 158 -11.76 10.26 -23.99
CA GLY A 158 -11.62 9.61 -22.68
C GLY A 158 -12.95 9.44 -21.95
N LEU A 159 -12.93 8.65 -20.89
CA LEU A 159 -14.07 8.47 -20.00
C LEU A 159 -14.09 9.61 -18.98
N LYS A 160 -15.23 10.30 -18.84
CA LYS A 160 -15.39 11.33 -17.82
C LYS A 160 -15.42 10.69 -16.43
N VAL A 161 -14.53 11.14 -15.54
CA VAL A 161 -14.39 10.67 -14.15
C VAL A 161 -14.39 11.85 -13.18
N GLN A 162 -15.00 11.68 -12.02
CA GLN A 162 -15.23 12.67 -10.96
C GLN A 162 -15.14 12.03 -9.56
N GLY A 163 -15.12 12.82 -8.48
CA GLY A 163 -14.97 12.33 -7.09
C GLY A 163 -13.53 12.01 -6.66
N LEU A 164 -12.55 12.28 -7.50
CA LEU A 164 -11.12 12.14 -7.22
C LEU A 164 -10.60 13.44 -6.58
N ALA A 165 -10.61 13.51 -5.25
CA ALA A 165 -10.04 14.62 -4.49
C ALA A 165 -8.50 14.57 -4.50
N LEU A 166 -7.89 14.77 -5.68
CA LEU A 166 -6.44 14.86 -5.90
C LEU A 166 -5.80 16.12 -5.26
N ARG A 167 -6.46 16.74 -4.26
CA ARG A 167 -6.09 18.04 -3.65
C ARG A 167 -4.77 18.04 -2.90
N TYR A 168 -4.09 16.91 -2.81
CA TYR A 168 -2.73 16.81 -2.27
C TYR A 168 -1.93 15.88 -3.18
N SER A 169 -0.70 16.26 -3.52
CA SER A 169 0.27 15.52 -4.34
C SER A 169 0.68 14.15 -3.78
N LEU A 170 -0.07 13.60 -2.81
CA LEU A 170 0.24 12.44 -1.98
C LEU A 170 -0.85 11.36 -2.03
N VAL A 171 -1.94 11.57 -2.79
CA VAL A 171 -3.08 10.62 -2.81
C VAL A 171 -3.11 9.86 -4.13
N GLU A 172 -2.90 8.55 -4.07
CA GLU A 172 -3.12 7.64 -5.19
C GLU A 172 -4.50 7.00 -5.08
N TYR A 173 -5.26 6.92 -6.17
CA TYR A 173 -6.58 6.29 -6.18
C TYR A 173 -6.55 5.00 -7.00
N ASN A 174 -7.04 3.91 -6.42
CA ASN A 174 -7.29 2.66 -7.13
C ASN A 174 -8.78 2.33 -7.06
N TYR A 175 -9.40 2.06 -8.21
CA TYR A 175 -10.82 1.69 -8.29
C TYR A 175 -11.09 0.83 -9.51
N VAL A 176 -12.16 0.04 -9.45
CA VAL A 176 -12.63 -0.74 -10.59
C VAL A 176 -13.89 -0.08 -11.13
N LEU A 177 -13.86 0.28 -12.40
CA LEU A 177 -15.05 0.77 -13.11
C LEU A 177 -15.56 -0.29 -14.06
N GLN A 178 -16.88 -0.32 -14.24
CA GLN A 178 -17.54 -1.08 -15.28
C GLN A 178 -17.84 -0.15 -16.45
N THR A 179 -17.59 -0.59 -17.67
CA THR A 179 -17.89 0.19 -18.88
C THR A 179 -18.33 -0.73 -20.00
N SER A 180 -18.95 -0.15 -21.02
CA SER A 180 -19.42 -0.87 -22.19
C SER A 180 -19.13 -0.11 -23.47
N TYR A 181 -18.93 -0.84 -24.56
CA TYR A 181 -18.71 -0.26 -25.86
C TYR A 181 -19.17 -1.19 -26.98
N VAL A 182 -19.32 -0.62 -28.17
CA VAL A 182 -19.65 -1.40 -29.37
C VAL A 182 -18.37 -1.89 -30.01
N ASN A 183 -18.23 -3.19 -30.21
CA ASN A 183 -17.13 -3.76 -30.97
C ASN A 183 -17.63 -4.17 -32.36
N PHE A 184 -16.89 -3.77 -33.38
CA PHE A 184 -17.03 -4.31 -34.73
C PHE A 184 -16.01 -5.41 -34.92
N HIS A 185 -16.45 -6.54 -35.46
CA HIS A 185 -15.62 -7.71 -35.71
C HIS A 185 -16.07 -8.45 -36.97
N GLN A 186 -15.25 -9.39 -37.44
CA GLN A 186 -15.53 -10.19 -38.64
C GLN A 186 -15.89 -9.35 -39.88
N CYS A 187 -15.17 -8.25 -40.08
CA CYS A 187 -15.40 -7.37 -41.22
C CYS A 187 -15.07 -8.06 -42.55
N ILE A 188 -15.99 -7.96 -43.51
CA ILE A 188 -15.83 -8.39 -44.90
C ILE A 188 -15.72 -7.15 -45.79
N HIS A 189 -14.79 -7.18 -46.74
CA HIS A 189 -14.59 -6.10 -47.70
C HIS A 189 -14.96 -6.54 -49.11
N ASN A 190 -15.81 -5.76 -49.77
CA ASN A 190 -16.12 -5.90 -51.19
C ASN A 190 -15.91 -4.56 -51.89
N THR A 191 -15.24 -4.57 -53.03
CA THR A 191 -15.08 -3.40 -53.91
C THR A 191 -15.81 -3.62 -55.22
N THR A 192 -16.60 -2.65 -55.64
CA THR A 192 -17.19 -2.60 -56.98
C THR A 192 -16.60 -1.42 -57.74
N SER A 193 -15.89 -1.69 -58.84
CA SER A 193 -15.37 -0.64 -59.72
C SER A 193 -16.41 -0.19 -60.75
N TYR A 194 -16.38 1.09 -61.11
CA TYR A 194 -17.22 1.65 -62.18
C TYR A 194 -16.44 1.72 -63.49
N ALA A 195 -17.14 1.47 -64.61
CA ALA A 195 -16.57 1.54 -65.96
C ALA A 195 -16.55 2.98 -66.53
N GLU A 196 -17.37 3.89 -65.99
CA GLU A 196 -17.46 5.30 -66.38
C GLU A 196 -17.42 6.21 -65.13
N ASP A 197 -16.80 7.38 -65.28
CA ASP A 197 -16.64 8.39 -64.23
C ASP A 197 -17.98 8.78 -63.59
N ALA A 198 -18.21 8.32 -62.35
CA ALA A 198 -19.37 8.68 -61.55
C ALA A 198 -19.26 10.12 -60.99
N GLY A 199 -18.98 11.12 -61.84
CA GLY A 199 -18.83 12.52 -61.44
C GLY A 199 -17.70 12.78 -60.43
N GLU A 200 -17.40 14.06 -60.20
CA GLU A 200 -16.33 14.54 -59.32
C GLU A 200 -16.72 14.55 -57.82
N PHE A 201 -17.12 13.40 -57.25
CA PHE A 201 -17.57 13.35 -55.85
C PHE A 201 -16.96 12.19 -55.06
N SER A 202 -16.33 12.50 -53.92
CA SER A 202 -16.08 11.54 -52.84
C SER A 202 -17.29 11.52 -51.91
N SER A 203 -17.98 10.40 -51.81
CA SER A 203 -19.12 10.24 -50.91
C SER A 203 -18.91 9.03 -50.02
N PHE A 204 -19.61 9.00 -48.90
CA PHE A 204 -19.57 7.89 -47.97
C PHE A 204 -20.93 7.77 -47.31
N SER A 205 -21.29 6.54 -46.97
CA SER A 205 -22.57 6.25 -46.33
C SER A 205 -22.43 5.05 -45.43
N SER A 206 -23.13 5.07 -44.31
CA SER A 206 -23.26 3.90 -43.44
C SER A 206 -24.73 3.51 -43.35
N SER A 207 -25.01 2.22 -43.45
CA SER A 207 -26.34 1.65 -43.28
C SER A 207 -26.29 0.46 -42.33
N LEU A 208 -27.36 0.23 -41.56
CA LEU A 208 -27.53 -0.98 -40.77
C LEU A 208 -28.11 -2.07 -41.65
N SER A 209 -27.53 -3.27 -41.56
CA SER A 209 -28.13 -4.50 -42.03
C SER A 209 -28.43 -5.39 -40.84
N PHE A 210 -29.60 -6.00 -40.85
CA PHE A 210 -29.96 -7.02 -39.87
C PHE A 210 -30.00 -8.34 -40.62
N ASN A 211 -29.18 -9.31 -40.21
CA ASN A 211 -29.24 -10.64 -40.78
C ASN A 211 -30.36 -11.39 -40.06
N PHE A 212 -31.55 -11.38 -40.66
CA PHE A 212 -32.72 -12.05 -40.08
C PHE A 212 -32.63 -13.54 -40.38
N SER A 213 -32.57 -14.38 -39.35
CA SER A 213 -32.67 -15.83 -39.54
C SER A 213 -34.12 -16.31 -39.67
N ASP A 214 -35.14 -15.47 -39.40
CA ASP A 214 -36.55 -15.84 -39.47
C ASP A 214 -37.47 -14.72 -39.98
N ASN A 215 -38.46 -15.11 -40.79
CA ASN A 215 -39.49 -14.26 -41.43
C ASN A 215 -40.55 -13.74 -40.42
N GLY A 216 -40.13 -13.12 -39.32
CA GLY A 216 -41.02 -12.56 -38.30
C GLY A 216 -41.49 -11.13 -38.63
N LEU A 217 -42.80 -10.91 -38.65
CA LEU A 217 -43.45 -9.61 -38.80
C LEU A 217 -43.01 -8.62 -37.69
N LEU A 218 -42.82 -7.36 -38.07
CA LEU A 218 -42.51 -6.20 -37.21
C LEU A 218 -43.31 -6.20 -35.90
N GLY A 219 -42.69 -6.52 -34.76
CA GLY A 219 -43.27 -6.20 -33.44
C GLY A 219 -42.88 -7.05 -32.24
N LEU A 220 -42.35 -8.26 -32.42
CA LEU A 220 -42.01 -9.14 -31.29
C LEU A 220 -40.62 -9.74 -31.50
N TRP A 221 -39.60 -9.03 -31.01
CA TRP A 221 -38.20 -9.46 -31.10
C TRP A 221 -37.90 -10.53 -30.05
N GLU A 222 -37.61 -11.76 -30.48
CA GLU A 222 -36.98 -12.78 -29.64
C GLU A 222 -35.48 -12.44 -29.56
N LYS A 223 -35.01 -12.08 -28.35
CA LYS A 223 -33.78 -11.32 -28.09
C LYS A 223 -32.46 -12.06 -28.38
N ASP A 224 -32.49 -13.37 -28.61
CA ASP A 224 -31.30 -14.21 -28.45
C ASP A 224 -30.58 -14.60 -29.75
N LYS A 225 -31.00 -14.12 -30.93
CA LYS A 225 -30.44 -14.59 -32.22
C LYS A 225 -30.18 -13.52 -33.30
N ILE A 226 -30.14 -12.24 -32.97
CA ILE A 226 -29.85 -11.18 -33.95
C ILE A 226 -28.45 -10.65 -33.73
N THR A 227 -27.54 -10.90 -34.68
CA THR A 227 -26.27 -10.17 -34.79
C THR A 227 -26.49 -8.98 -35.72
N PRO A 228 -26.60 -7.74 -35.19
CA PRO A 228 -26.68 -6.57 -36.05
C PRO A 228 -25.36 -6.43 -36.81
N SER A 229 -25.43 -6.13 -38.10
CA SER A 229 -24.25 -5.80 -38.90
C SER A 229 -24.35 -4.36 -39.41
N ILE A 230 -23.19 -3.73 -39.55
CA ILE A 230 -23.09 -2.41 -40.17
C ILE A 230 -22.43 -2.57 -41.53
N ILE A 231 -22.99 -1.88 -42.52
CA ILE A 231 -22.39 -1.72 -43.84
C ILE A 231 -21.88 -0.30 -43.94
N TYR A 232 -20.57 -0.14 -43.95
CA TYR A 232 -19.89 1.12 -44.22
C TYR A 232 -19.46 1.16 -45.68
N ARG A 233 -19.92 2.16 -46.43
CA ARG A 233 -19.57 2.37 -47.83
C ARG A 233 -18.75 3.64 -47.98
N SER A 234 -17.59 3.52 -48.59
CA SER A 234 -16.77 4.64 -49.05
C SER A 234 -16.76 4.60 -50.57
N THR A 235 -17.17 5.71 -51.19
CA THR A 235 -17.32 5.87 -52.64
C THR A 235 -16.29 6.89 -53.10
N ASP A 236 -15.44 6.46 -54.02
CA ASP A 236 -14.54 7.33 -54.78
C ASP A 236 -14.95 7.41 -56.26
N ARG A 237 -14.11 8.05 -57.09
CA ARG A 237 -14.37 8.27 -58.52
C ARG A 237 -14.47 6.97 -59.33
N HIS A 238 -13.74 5.94 -58.94
CA HIS A 238 -13.55 4.71 -59.71
C HIS A 238 -14.14 3.47 -59.02
N SER A 239 -14.42 3.55 -57.72
CA SER A 239 -14.85 2.40 -56.92
C SER A 239 -15.75 2.74 -55.73
N VAL A 240 -16.56 1.75 -55.33
CA VAL A 240 -17.21 1.72 -54.02
C VAL A 240 -16.61 0.60 -53.22
N ALA A 241 -15.97 0.94 -52.11
CA ALA A 241 -15.60 -0.01 -51.08
C ALA A 241 -16.73 -0.15 -50.07
N SER A 242 -17.09 -1.39 -49.77
CA SER A 242 -18.09 -1.72 -48.76
C SER A 242 -17.48 -2.64 -47.72
N PHE A 243 -17.62 -2.26 -46.46
CA PHE A 243 -17.19 -3.00 -45.29
C PHE A 243 -18.42 -3.43 -44.51
N THR A 244 -18.67 -4.73 -44.45
CA THR A 244 -19.75 -5.32 -43.66
C THR A 244 -19.15 -5.94 -42.41
N CYS A 245 -19.48 -5.40 -41.24
CA CYS A 245 -18.93 -5.87 -39.96
C CYS A 245 -20.05 -6.24 -38.98
N ASP A 246 -19.84 -7.31 -38.21
CA ASP A 246 -20.75 -7.69 -37.14
C ASP A 246 -20.54 -6.78 -35.93
N MET A 247 -21.65 -6.31 -35.36
CA MET A 247 -21.70 -5.42 -34.22
C MET A 247 -22.06 -6.23 -32.96
N GLU A 248 -21.25 -6.11 -31.93
CA GLU A 248 -21.51 -6.68 -30.60
C GLU A 248 -21.32 -5.63 -29.50
N ALA A 249 -22.03 -5.77 -28.38
CA ALA A 249 -21.73 -5.01 -27.17
C ALA A 249 -20.73 -5.79 -26.31
N VAL A 250 -19.67 -5.10 -25.89
CA VAL A 250 -18.66 -5.64 -24.97
C VAL A 250 -18.74 -4.88 -23.66
N VAL A 251 -18.85 -5.62 -22.56
CA VAL A 251 -18.84 -5.08 -21.20
C VAL A 251 -17.54 -5.48 -20.50
N LEU A 252 -16.85 -4.48 -19.95
CA LEU A 252 -15.56 -4.63 -19.31
C LEU A 252 -15.60 -4.11 -17.88
N GLU A 253 -14.88 -4.78 -17.00
CA GLU A 253 -14.35 -4.16 -15.79
C GLU A 253 -12.91 -3.76 -16.02
N THR A 254 -12.58 -2.53 -15.65
CA THR A 254 -11.24 -1.97 -15.78
C THR A 254 -10.79 -1.45 -14.44
N GLU A 255 -9.66 -1.96 -13.95
CA GLU A 255 -8.98 -1.37 -12.81
C GLU A 255 -8.22 -0.14 -13.26
N MET A 256 -8.54 0.98 -12.63
CA MET A 256 -7.94 2.28 -12.87
C MET A 256 -7.06 2.65 -11.69
N ARG A 257 -5.89 3.21 -12.01
CA ARG A 257 -4.99 3.83 -11.04
C ARG A 257 -4.76 5.28 -11.43
N CYS A 258 -5.05 6.20 -10.52
CA CYS A 258 -4.78 7.63 -10.71
C CYS A 258 -3.65 8.06 -9.78
N ARG A 259 -2.62 8.69 -10.34
CA ARG A 259 -1.51 9.27 -9.57
C ARG A 259 -1.38 10.77 -9.83
N PRO A 260 -1.00 11.56 -8.81
CA PRO A 260 -0.75 12.99 -8.94
C PRO A 260 0.67 13.31 -9.43
N ASP A 261 1.34 12.39 -10.14
CA ASP A 261 2.77 12.49 -10.47
C ASP A 261 3.08 13.61 -11.50
N ALA A 262 4.30 14.17 -11.45
CA ALA A 262 4.73 15.29 -12.28
C ALA A 262 5.01 14.91 -13.75
N ASP A 263 5.39 13.65 -14.02
CA ASP A 263 5.75 13.19 -15.37
C ASP A 263 4.54 12.69 -16.19
N THR A 264 3.53 12.10 -15.55
CA THR A 264 2.26 11.69 -16.18
C THR A 264 1.09 11.83 -15.20
N PRO A 265 0.61 13.05 -14.93
CA PRO A 265 -0.54 13.24 -14.05
C PRO A 265 -1.79 12.59 -14.68
N GLY A 266 -2.56 11.85 -13.87
CA GLY A 266 -3.89 11.37 -14.24
C GLY A 266 -4.08 9.87 -14.09
N CYS A 267 -5.15 9.38 -14.72
CA CYS A 267 -5.68 8.03 -14.53
C CYS A 267 -5.28 7.11 -15.68
N LEU A 268 -4.90 5.88 -15.36
CA LEU A 268 -4.52 4.85 -16.33
C LEU A 268 -5.15 3.51 -16.01
N ALA A 269 -5.48 2.75 -17.05
CA ALA A 269 -5.95 1.38 -16.92
C ALA A 269 -4.77 0.45 -16.60
N VAL A 270 -4.91 -0.37 -15.55
CA VAL A 270 -3.87 -1.30 -15.09
C VAL A 270 -4.17 -2.72 -15.56
N ARG A 271 -5.39 -3.20 -15.29
CA ARG A 271 -5.86 -4.51 -15.70
C ARG A 271 -7.32 -4.47 -16.08
N GLN A 272 -7.74 -5.42 -16.91
CA GLN A 272 -9.10 -5.50 -17.42
C GLN A 272 -9.61 -6.94 -17.41
N ARG A 273 -10.93 -7.10 -17.33
CA ARG A 273 -11.61 -8.36 -17.64
C ARG A 273 -12.91 -8.12 -18.40
N ARG A 274 -13.28 -9.03 -19.28
CA ARG A 274 -14.61 -9.06 -19.91
C ARG A 274 -15.58 -9.72 -18.94
N ILE A 275 -16.75 -9.13 -18.80
CA ILE A 275 -17.83 -9.69 -17.98
C ILE A 275 -19.06 -9.95 -18.86
N ASP A 276 -19.75 -11.04 -18.56
CA ASP A 276 -21.00 -11.40 -19.22
C ASP A 276 -22.17 -10.78 -18.43
N GLU A 277 -22.52 -9.56 -18.81
CA GLU A 277 -23.63 -8.80 -18.23
C GLU A 277 -24.69 -8.54 -19.32
N PRO A 278 -25.67 -9.44 -19.51
CA PRO A 278 -26.63 -9.37 -20.60
C PRO A 278 -27.46 -8.09 -20.55
N ASP A 279 -27.88 -7.65 -19.36
CA ASP A 279 -28.70 -6.44 -19.20
C ASP A 279 -27.95 -5.19 -19.67
N CYS A 280 -26.67 -5.06 -19.31
CA CYS A 280 -25.83 -3.94 -19.72
C CYS A 280 -25.56 -3.93 -21.23
N SER A 281 -25.33 -5.11 -21.80
CA SER A 281 -25.11 -5.30 -23.24
C SER A 281 -26.37 -4.99 -24.05
N ASN A 282 -27.51 -5.53 -23.62
CA ASN A 282 -28.82 -5.31 -24.22
C ASN A 282 -29.24 -3.85 -24.15
N GLN A 283 -28.99 -3.17 -23.03
CA GLN A 283 -29.28 -1.75 -22.89
C GLN A 283 -28.46 -0.91 -23.87
N LEU A 284 -27.16 -1.20 -24.06
CA LEU A 284 -26.33 -0.49 -25.03
C LEU A 284 -26.86 -0.65 -26.46
N LEU A 285 -27.12 -1.89 -26.86
CA LEU A 285 -27.66 -2.19 -28.20
C LEU A 285 -29.05 -1.60 -28.38
N GLN A 286 -29.91 -1.63 -27.35
CA GLN A 286 -31.23 -1.00 -27.40
C GLN A 286 -31.12 0.52 -27.55
N ASN A 287 -30.17 1.16 -26.87
CA ASN A 287 -29.92 2.58 -27.04
C ASN A 287 -29.42 2.89 -28.46
N ILE A 288 -28.71 1.99 -29.13
CA ILE A 288 -28.17 2.29 -30.47
C ILE A 288 -29.16 1.91 -31.58
N LEU A 289 -29.89 0.80 -31.42
CA LEU A 289 -30.67 0.13 -32.48
C LEU A 289 -32.19 0.14 -32.21
N GLY A 290 -32.62 0.42 -30.99
CA GLY A 290 -34.02 0.25 -30.56
C GLY A 290 -35.04 1.18 -31.25
N ARG A 291 -34.57 2.18 -32.01
CA ARG A 291 -35.41 3.10 -32.79
C ARG A 291 -34.82 3.26 -34.20
N PRO A 292 -35.33 2.56 -35.23
CA PRO A 292 -34.69 2.53 -36.54
C PRO A 292 -34.46 3.92 -37.19
N PRO A 293 -35.40 4.88 -37.16
CA PRO A 293 -35.16 6.22 -37.70
C PRO A 293 -34.03 6.97 -36.97
N ALA A 294 -33.99 6.87 -35.64
CA ALA A 294 -32.94 7.45 -34.81
C ALA A 294 -31.59 6.77 -35.03
N SER A 295 -31.58 5.45 -35.24
CA SER A 295 -30.37 4.66 -35.52
C SER A 295 -29.76 5.06 -36.86
N LYS A 296 -30.60 5.26 -37.89
CA LYS A 296 -30.18 5.79 -39.19
C LYS A 296 -29.58 7.20 -39.05
N GLN A 297 -30.23 8.07 -38.30
CA GLN A 297 -29.74 9.43 -38.04
C GLN A 297 -28.39 9.42 -37.30
N LEU A 298 -28.23 8.56 -36.29
CA LEU A 298 -26.99 8.40 -35.53
C LEU A 298 -25.83 8.04 -36.46
N LEU A 299 -26.03 7.02 -37.30
CA LEU A 299 -25.00 6.56 -38.24
C LEU A 299 -24.64 7.60 -39.29
N GLN A 300 -25.63 8.27 -39.87
CA GLN A 300 -25.38 9.38 -40.80
C GLN A 300 -24.64 10.54 -40.11
N SER A 301 -24.95 10.81 -38.83
CA SER A 301 -24.29 11.86 -38.06
C SER A 301 -22.85 11.48 -37.72
N TRP A 302 -22.57 10.22 -37.40
CA TRP A 302 -21.21 9.71 -37.15
C TRP A 302 -20.31 9.92 -38.35
N VAL A 303 -20.77 9.43 -39.49
CA VAL A 303 -20.14 9.56 -40.79
C VAL A 303 -19.80 11.04 -41.03
N ASN A 304 -20.80 11.92 -41.00
CA ASN A 304 -20.63 13.36 -41.24
C ASN A 304 -19.91 14.14 -40.12
N ALA A 305 -19.58 13.52 -38.98
CA ALA A 305 -19.03 14.25 -37.82
C ALA A 305 -17.62 14.79 -38.05
N SER A 306 -16.89 14.21 -39.01
CA SER A 306 -15.54 14.65 -39.39
C SER A 306 -15.49 16.00 -40.13
N GLY A 307 -16.64 16.56 -40.51
CA GLY A 307 -16.76 17.85 -41.20
C GLY A 307 -17.51 17.72 -42.53
N THR A 308 -17.63 18.83 -43.25
CA THR A 308 -18.24 18.86 -44.59
C THR A 308 -17.18 18.66 -45.67
N ASN A 309 -17.47 17.79 -46.64
CA ASN A 309 -16.64 17.63 -47.82
C ASN A 309 -16.74 18.90 -48.70
N PHE A 310 -15.73 19.76 -48.64
CA PHE A 310 -15.55 20.79 -49.65
C PHE A 310 -14.91 20.12 -50.87
N GLN A 311 -15.72 19.98 -51.93
CA GLN A 311 -15.45 19.36 -53.24
C GLN A 311 -14.04 18.75 -53.38
N LEU A 312 -13.99 17.41 -53.49
CA LEU A 312 -12.84 16.59 -53.91
C LEU A 312 -11.83 16.18 -52.82
N LYS A 313 -12.24 15.96 -51.56
CA LYS A 313 -11.36 15.41 -50.50
C LYS A 313 -11.86 14.10 -49.92
N ALA A 314 -10.93 13.25 -49.50
CA ALA A 314 -11.24 12.06 -48.73
C ALA A 314 -11.92 12.46 -47.42
N TRP A 315 -12.93 11.72 -47.00
CA TRP A 315 -13.52 11.92 -45.68
C TRP A 315 -12.47 11.61 -44.62
N PRO A 316 -12.26 12.48 -43.61
CA PRO A 316 -11.26 12.20 -42.59
C PRO A 316 -11.53 10.89 -41.83
N THR A 317 -12.79 10.48 -41.69
CA THR A 317 -13.11 9.15 -41.17
C THR A 317 -12.56 8.03 -42.08
N ASP A 318 -12.72 8.11 -43.41
CA ASP A 318 -12.16 7.13 -44.36
C ASP A 318 -10.63 7.05 -44.25
N ALA A 319 -9.96 8.20 -44.23
CA ALA A 319 -8.51 8.28 -44.11
C ALA A 319 -8.02 7.68 -42.77
N TYR A 320 -8.76 7.93 -41.68
CA TYR A 320 -8.46 7.31 -40.39
C TYR A 320 -8.62 5.79 -40.42
N LEU A 321 -9.71 5.28 -41.01
CA LEU A 321 -9.93 3.83 -41.15
C LEU A 321 -8.84 3.16 -41.98
N ALA A 322 -8.42 3.81 -43.08
CA ALA A 322 -7.31 3.36 -43.92
C ALA A 322 -5.96 3.36 -43.18
N GLY A 323 -5.82 4.17 -42.13
CA GLY A 323 -4.64 4.20 -41.28
C GLY A 323 -3.69 5.34 -41.55
N GLU A 324 -4.19 6.41 -42.14
CA GLU A 324 -3.42 7.62 -42.34
C GLU A 324 -3.12 8.31 -41.00
N ASP A 325 -1.86 8.70 -40.79
CA ASP A 325 -1.46 9.44 -39.59
C ASP A 325 -2.12 10.82 -39.51
N SER A 326 -2.43 11.42 -40.68
CA SER A 326 -3.08 12.72 -40.82
C SER A 326 -4.40 12.59 -41.58
N PRO A 327 -5.50 12.23 -40.90
CA PRO A 327 -6.79 11.99 -41.55
C PRO A 327 -7.36 13.22 -42.29
N TYR A 328 -6.98 14.43 -41.85
CA TYR A 328 -7.36 15.71 -42.47
C TYR A 328 -6.37 16.20 -43.53
N GLY A 329 -5.45 15.34 -43.96
CA GLY A 329 -4.49 15.64 -45.02
C GLY A 329 -5.17 15.94 -46.37
N MET A 330 -4.41 16.52 -47.30
CA MET A 330 -4.91 16.97 -48.60
C MET A 330 -5.05 15.81 -49.62
N LYS A 331 -5.53 14.63 -49.20
CA LYS A 331 -5.82 13.51 -50.11
C LYS A 331 -7.20 13.67 -50.75
N LYS A 332 -7.27 13.45 -52.07
CA LYS A 332 -8.52 13.59 -52.83
C LYS A 332 -9.54 12.49 -52.53
N TYR A 333 -9.06 11.26 -52.35
CA TYR A 333 -9.85 10.08 -51.99
C TYR A 333 -8.93 9.01 -51.37
N VAL A 334 -9.52 7.98 -50.77
CA VAL A 334 -8.82 6.77 -50.35
C VAL A 334 -9.08 5.71 -51.42
N ASP A 335 -8.02 5.23 -52.07
CA ASP A 335 -8.12 4.18 -53.09
C ASP A 335 -8.14 2.79 -52.43
N TRP A 336 -9.32 2.37 -52.00
CA TRP A 336 -9.50 1.07 -51.33
C TRP A 336 -9.20 -0.12 -52.25
N ALA A 337 -9.44 0.04 -53.56
CA ALA A 337 -9.15 -0.99 -54.56
C ALA A 337 -7.64 -1.23 -54.70
N ASP A 338 -6.84 -0.16 -54.76
CA ASP A 338 -5.38 -0.24 -54.79
C ASP A 338 -4.81 -0.82 -53.48
N ILE A 339 -5.32 -0.38 -52.32
CA ILE A 339 -4.90 -0.90 -51.00
C ILE A 339 -5.18 -2.42 -50.92
N ALA A 340 -6.35 -2.85 -51.38
CA ALA A 340 -6.71 -4.27 -51.43
C ALA A 340 -5.85 -5.05 -52.44
N GLY A 341 -5.66 -4.52 -53.65
CA GLY A 341 -4.89 -5.14 -54.72
C GLY A 341 -3.41 -5.34 -54.39
N LYS A 342 -2.83 -4.45 -53.57
CA LYS A 342 -1.45 -4.57 -53.07
C LYS A 342 -1.30 -5.47 -51.83
N GLY A 343 -2.39 -6.10 -51.37
CA GLY A 343 -2.39 -6.89 -50.15
C GLY A 343 -2.19 -6.08 -48.87
N GLY A 344 -2.36 -4.75 -48.93
CA GLY A 344 -2.20 -3.85 -47.79
C GLY A 344 -3.44 -3.73 -46.89
N LEU A 345 -4.56 -4.33 -47.28
CA LEU A 345 -5.81 -4.25 -46.55
C LEU A 345 -5.84 -5.21 -45.34
N ASN A 346 -5.55 -4.69 -44.16
CA ASN A 346 -5.71 -5.42 -42.90
C ASN A 346 -7.12 -5.18 -42.32
N LEU A 347 -8.03 -6.15 -42.52
CA LEU A 347 -9.42 -6.07 -42.05
C LEU A 347 -9.53 -5.99 -40.53
N GLN A 348 -8.63 -6.62 -39.77
CA GLN A 348 -8.62 -6.53 -38.32
C GLN A 348 -8.25 -5.11 -37.85
N ALA A 349 -7.27 -4.48 -38.48
CA ALA A 349 -6.90 -3.10 -38.18
C ALA A 349 -8.05 -2.13 -38.52
N ILE A 350 -8.76 -2.35 -39.63
CA ILE A 350 -9.96 -1.58 -39.99
C ILE A 350 -11.06 -1.79 -38.95
N SER A 351 -11.32 -3.03 -38.54
CA SER A 351 -12.30 -3.37 -37.49
C SER A 351 -12.02 -2.63 -36.18
N ARG A 352 -10.75 -2.60 -35.75
CA ARG A 352 -10.31 -1.89 -34.53
C ARG A 352 -10.47 -0.38 -34.66
N ARG A 353 -10.10 0.21 -35.80
CA ARG A 353 -10.26 1.66 -36.05
C ARG A 353 -11.73 2.05 -36.22
N MET A 354 -12.55 1.18 -36.81
CA MET A 354 -13.99 1.37 -36.91
C MET A 354 -14.65 1.37 -35.53
N THR A 355 -14.23 0.43 -34.68
CA THR A 355 -14.60 0.37 -33.25
C THR A 355 -14.20 1.66 -32.55
N THR A 356 -12.94 2.10 -32.68
CA THR A 356 -12.47 3.35 -32.06
C THR A 356 -13.28 4.55 -32.54
N SER A 357 -13.42 4.73 -33.84
CA SER A 357 -14.05 5.92 -34.43
C SER A 357 -15.53 6.01 -34.08
N PHE A 358 -16.28 4.91 -34.19
CA PHE A 358 -17.69 4.90 -33.82
C PHE A 358 -17.90 5.20 -32.33
N ASN A 359 -17.14 4.55 -31.44
CA ASN A 359 -17.27 4.82 -30.00
C ASN A 359 -16.80 6.24 -29.63
N THR A 360 -15.81 6.79 -30.32
CA THR A 360 -15.39 8.20 -30.14
C THR A 360 -16.56 9.14 -30.43
N PHE A 361 -17.26 8.92 -31.54
CA PHE A 361 -18.45 9.71 -31.87
C PHE A 361 -19.61 9.45 -30.90
N TRP A 362 -19.87 8.18 -30.57
CA TRP A 362 -20.92 7.79 -29.63
C TRP A 362 -20.69 8.50 -28.29
N TRP A 363 -19.50 8.42 -27.71
CA TRP A 363 -19.16 9.04 -26.42
C TRP A 363 -19.24 10.57 -26.46
N ALA A 364 -18.83 11.18 -27.58
CA ALA A 364 -19.00 12.63 -27.79
C ALA A 364 -20.48 13.03 -27.75
N SER A 365 -21.38 12.19 -28.26
CA SER A 365 -22.82 12.44 -28.27
C SER A 365 -23.52 12.24 -26.92
N LEU A 366 -22.88 11.57 -25.94
CA LEU A 366 -23.44 11.32 -24.61
C LEU A 366 -23.33 12.54 -23.68
N ASN A 367 -22.30 13.37 -23.85
CA ASN A 367 -22.10 14.58 -23.03
C ASN A 367 -21.49 15.74 -23.84
N PRO A 368 -22.12 16.21 -24.93
CA PRO A 368 -21.49 17.13 -25.88
C PRO A 368 -21.12 18.50 -25.30
N VAL A 369 -21.80 18.94 -24.23
CA VAL A 369 -21.56 20.25 -23.60
C VAL A 369 -20.53 20.15 -22.49
N GLY A 370 -20.63 19.10 -21.65
CA GLY A 370 -19.84 18.98 -20.44
C GLY A 370 -18.60 18.11 -20.57
N HIS A 371 -18.35 17.46 -21.71
CA HIS A 371 -17.26 16.47 -21.82
C HIS A 371 -15.89 17.06 -21.46
N THR A 372 -15.56 18.23 -22.00
CA THR A 372 -14.26 18.91 -21.82
C THR A 372 -14.15 19.67 -20.50
N ASN A 373 -15.25 19.84 -19.76
CA ASN A 373 -15.22 20.43 -18.44
C ASN A 373 -14.70 19.40 -17.42
N ILE A 374 -13.38 19.43 -17.22
CA ILE A 374 -12.66 18.51 -16.36
C ILE A 374 -12.53 19.09 -14.97
N SER A 375 -13.16 18.39 -14.03
CA SER A 375 -12.92 18.56 -12.60
C SER A 375 -12.92 17.18 -11.98
N PHE A 376 -11.72 16.67 -11.71
CA PHE A 376 -11.56 15.35 -11.07
C PHE A 376 -12.08 15.38 -9.63
N SER A 377 -11.92 16.50 -8.91
CA SER A 377 -12.34 16.62 -7.50
C SER A 377 -13.82 16.94 -7.31
N GLY A 378 -14.50 17.47 -8.34
CA GLY A 378 -15.93 17.76 -8.25
C GLY A 378 -16.73 16.47 -8.06
N THR A 379 -17.78 16.55 -7.26
CA THR A 379 -18.82 15.51 -7.21
C THR A 379 -19.95 15.92 -8.15
N PRO A 380 -20.63 14.97 -8.81
CA PRO A 380 -21.79 15.30 -9.63
C PRO A 380 -22.90 15.92 -8.76
N GLU A 381 -23.49 17.01 -9.23
CA GLU A 381 -24.60 17.69 -8.54
C GLU A 381 -25.90 16.85 -8.56
N ASN A 382 -26.08 15.99 -9.57
CA ASN A 382 -27.21 15.06 -9.67
C ASN A 382 -26.74 13.63 -9.95
N THR A 383 -27.21 12.68 -9.15
CA THR A 383 -26.98 11.23 -9.30
C THR A 383 -28.18 10.48 -9.86
N GLN A 384 -29.25 11.17 -10.24
CA GLN A 384 -30.42 10.53 -10.86
C GLN A 384 -30.13 10.19 -12.32
N ARG A 385 -30.57 9.00 -12.77
CA ARG A 385 -30.52 8.62 -14.20
C ARG A 385 -31.23 9.68 -15.02
N ALA A 386 -30.56 10.20 -16.05
CA ALA A 386 -31.04 11.33 -16.82
C ALA A 386 -32.50 11.12 -17.26
N SER A 387 -33.38 12.05 -16.86
CA SER A 387 -34.68 12.22 -17.49
C SER A 387 -34.45 12.93 -18.82
N THR A 388 -35.04 12.39 -19.88
CA THR A 388 -34.80 12.71 -21.30
C THR A 388 -35.28 14.09 -21.76
N THR A 389 -35.49 15.04 -20.85
CA THR A 389 -36.27 16.26 -21.12
C THR A 389 -35.47 17.56 -21.22
N ASP A 390 -34.22 17.65 -20.75
CA ASP A 390 -33.42 18.90 -20.84
C ASP A 390 -31.90 18.65 -21.00
N PRO A 391 -31.24 19.15 -22.08
CA PRO A 391 -29.80 18.96 -22.29
C PRO A 391 -28.91 19.73 -21.33
N ASN A 392 -29.46 20.72 -20.63
CA ASN A 392 -28.73 21.49 -19.65
C ASN A 392 -28.59 20.73 -18.33
N THR A 393 -29.26 19.58 -18.18
CA THR A 393 -29.11 18.74 -16.99
C THR A 393 -27.76 18.00 -17.03
N PRO A 394 -27.05 17.90 -15.89
CA PRO A 394 -25.82 17.14 -15.83
C PRO A 394 -26.07 15.66 -16.12
N VAL A 395 -25.21 15.09 -16.95
CA VAL A 395 -25.29 13.69 -17.38
C VAL A 395 -25.14 12.75 -16.19
N PHE A 396 -25.94 11.69 -16.15
CA PHE A 396 -25.87 10.68 -15.08
C PHE A 396 -24.46 10.08 -15.03
N LEU A 397 -23.85 10.03 -13.84
CA LEU A 397 -22.60 9.32 -13.62
C LEU A 397 -22.86 8.13 -12.71
N ASN A 398 -22.38 6.95 -13.11
CA ASN A 398 -22.40 5.77 -12.26
C ASN A 398 -21.33 5.91 -11.17
N SER A 399 -21.48 5.22 -10.04
CA SER A 399 -20.52 5.28 -8.94
C SER A 399 -19.88 3.92 -8.66
N THR A 400 -18.65 3.95 -8.17
CA THR A 400 -17.93 2.77 -7.65
C THR A 400 -17.09 3.17 -6.45
N ASP A 401 -16.81 2.20 -5.58
CA ASP A 401 -15.92 2.41 -4.45
C ASP A 401 -14.46 2.49 -4.91
N ALA A 402 -13.74 3.44 -4.34
CA ALA A 402 -12.35 3.71 -4.64
C ALA A 402 -11.53 3.66 -3.36
N THR A 403 -10.32 3.12 -3.46
CA THR A 403 -9.33 3.13 -2.39
C THR A 403 -8.36 4.27 -2.62
N ALA A 404 -8.45 5.29 -1.76
CA ALA A 404 -7.53 6.41 -1.71
C ALA A 404 -6.35 6.05 -0.78
N ILE A 405 -5.16 6.00 -1.33
CA ILE A 405 -3.91 5.72 -0.62
C ILE A 405 -3.22 7.04 -0.36
N ILE A 406 -3.21 7.48 0.90
CA ILE A 406 -2.54 8.71 1.32
C ILE A 406 -1.17 8.36 1.89
N LYS A 407 -0.12 8.95 1.31
CA LYS A 407 1.23 8.90 1.89
C LYS A 407 1.31 9.89 3.06
N LYS A 408 1.55 9.39 4.27
CA LYS A 408 1.76 10.20 5.47
C LYS A 408 3.00 9.72 6.21
N GLU A 409 3.70 10.65 6.85
CA GLU A 409 4.76 10.31 7.79
C GLU A 409 4.13 9.68 9.03
N VAL A 410 4.53 8.45 9.34
CA VAL A 410 4.07 7.69 10.51
C VAL A 410 5.28 7.21 11.32
N TYR A 411 5.10 7.11 12.63
CA TYR A 411 6.14 6.58 13.51
C TYR A 411 6.03 5.05 13.60
N PHE A 412 7.09 4.35 13.22
CA PHE A 412 7.21 2.91 13.39
C PHE A 412 7.97 2.59 14.67
N ALA A 413 7.48 1.62 15.44
CA ALA A 413 8.19 1.12 16.60
C ALA A 413 9.26 0.10 16.17
N ASN A 414 10.53 0.35 16.52
CA ASN A 414 11.60 -0.62 16.25
C ASN A 414 11.50 -1.79 17.24
N ARG A 415 11.16 -2.97 16.71
CA ARG A 415 10.94 -4.20 17.51
C ARG A 415 12.12 -4.56 18.40
N HIS A 416 13.36 -4.30 17.95
CA HIS A 416 14.55 -4.60 18.74
C HIS A 416 14.68 -3.67 19.94
N TRP A 417 14.48 -2.37 19.76
CA TRP A 417 14.53 -1.40 20.87
C TRP A 417 13.37 -1.59 21.85
N VAL A 418 12.17 -1.93 21.36
CA VAL A 418 11.04 -2.34 22.21
C VAL A 418 11.44 -3.53 23.08
N ALA A 419 11.97 -4.60 22.49
CA ALA A 419 12.36 -5.80 23.22
C ALA A 419 13.46 -5.53 24.26
N ILE A 420 14.47 -4.73 23.91
CA ILE A 420 15.54 -4.32 24.83
C ILE A 420 14.95 -3.54 26.00
N LEU A 421 14.13 -2.52 25.72
CA LEU A 421 13.51 -1.69 26.75
C LEU A 421 12.68 -2.55 27.70
N THR A 422 11.76 -3.38 27.17
CA THR A 422 10.91 -4.27 27.97
C THR A 422 11.73 -5.25 28.82
N THR A 423 12.79 -5.83 28.26
CA THR A 423 13.64 -6.79 28.99
C THR A 423 14.41 -6.09 30.12
N THR A 424 14.99 -4.92 29.84
CA THR A 424 15.73 -4.15 30.86
C THR A 424 14.82 -3.70 32.01
N THR A 425 13.61 -3.22 31.72
CA THR A 425 12.65 -2.79 32.74
C THR A 425 12.19 -3.95 33.60
N LEU A 426 11.89 -5.12 33.01
CA LEU A 426 11.48 -6.31 33.76
C LEU A 426 12.57 -6.81 34.70
N ILE A 427 13.83 -6.83 34.25
CA ILE A 427 14.96 -7.23 35.11
C ILE A 427 15.13 -6.28 36.28
N LEU A 428 15.08 -4.97 36.03
CA LEU A 428 15.22 -3.95 37.08
C LEU A 428 14.07 -4.00 38.09
N GLU A 429 12.84 -4.24 37.62
CA GLU A 429 11.66 -4.42 38.48
C GLU A 429 11.79 -5.67 39.36
N LEU A 430 12.20 -6.81 38.80
CA LEU A 430 12.47 -8.03 39.55
C LEU A 430 13.56 -7.82 40.62
N MET A 431 14.64 -7.12 40.27
CA MET A 431 15.71 -6.79 41.20
C MET A 431 15.24 -5.86 42.33
N ALA A 432 14.38 -4.89 42.02
CA ALA A 432 13.77 -4.01 43.01
C ALA A 432 12.86 -4.79 43.97
N LEU A 433 12.02 -5.71 43.45
CA LEU A 433 11.16 -6.58 44.25
C LEU A 433 11.98 -7.51 45.16
N LEU A 434 13.01 -8.16 44.63
CA LEU A 434 13.91 -9.01 45.42
C LEU A 434 14.61 -8.20 46.52
N GLY A 435 15.08 -6.99 46.19
CA GLY A 435 15.70 -6.07 47.16
C GLY A 435 14.73 -5.66 48.26
N PHE A 436 13.47 -5.37 47.91
CA PHE A 436 12.40 -5.05 48.84
C PHE A 436 12.08 -6.21 49.79
N VAL A 437 11.90 -7.42 49.26
CA VAL A 437 11.66 -8.63 50.07
C VAL A 437 12.82 -8.90 51.03
N LEU A 438 14.07 -8.77 50.55
CA LEU A 438 15.25 -8.98 51.39
C LEU A 438 15.34 -8.01 52.57
N ARG A 439 14.80 -6.78 52.47
CA ARG A 439 14.74 -5.84 53.60
C ARG A 439 13.88 -6.33 54.75
N PHE A 440 12.88 -7.17 54.49
CA PHE A 440 12.06 -7.80 55.54
C PHE A 440 12.73 -9.02 56.18
N VAL A 441 13.72 -9.63 55.52
CA VAL A 441 14.39 -10.85 55.98
C VAL A 441 15.66 -10.56 56.78
N ILE A 442 16.41 -9.49 56.43
CA ILE A 442 17.66 -9.09 57.09
C ILE A 442 17.36 -8.52 58.49
N ARG A 443 18.06 -9.02 59.52
CA ARG A 443 17.84 -8.60 60.92
C ARG A 443 18.94 -7.67 61.45
N GLY A 444 20.15 -7.80 60.93
CA GLY A 444 21.34 -7.09 61.39
C GLY A 444 21.34 -5.61 61.03
N PRO A 445 22.09 -4.79 61.78
CA PRO A 445 22.16 -3.35 61.57
C PRO A 445 22.91 -2.98 60.28
N ASP A 446 22.58 -1.81 59.73
CA ASP A 446 23.25 -1.25 58.54
C ASP A 446 24.59 -0.60 58.93
N ILE A 447 25.60 -1.42 59.22
CA ILE A 447 26.94 -0.97 59.68
C ILE A 447 28.04 -1.26 58.67
N LEU A 448 27.70 -1.75 57.48
CA LEU A 448 28.66 -2.32 56.54
C LEU A 448 29.06 -1.29 55.47
N GLY A 449 30.17 -0.59 55.73
CA GLY A 449 30.94 0.14 54.72
C GLY A 449 31.99 -0.76 54.07
N PHE A 450 33.27 -0.49 54.31
CA PHE A 450 34.36 -1.38 53.88
C PHE A 450 34.50 -2.57 54.84
N ALA A 451 34.12 -3.76 54.38
CA ALA A 451 34.13 -4.98 55.20
C ALA A 451 35.52 -5.31 55.77
N SER A 452 36.59 -4.97 55.06
CA SER A 452 37.96 -5.12 55.54
C SER A 452 38.27 -4.29 56.78
N SER A 453 37.58 -3.16 56.98
CA SER A 453 37.73 -2.32 58.17
C SER A 453 37.12 -2.95 59.43
N LEU A 454 36.08 -3.77 59.30
CA LEU A 454 35.43 -4.47 60.43
C LEU A 454 36.29 -5.60 61.02
N THR A 455 37.38 -5.95 60.34
CA THR A 455 38.40 -6.88 60.83
C THR A 455 39.56 -6.17 61.53
N ARG A 456 39.53 -4.84 61.61
CA ARG A 456 40.60 -4.04 62.23
C ARG A 456 40.37 -4.01 63.73
N GLU A 457 41.38 -4.45 64.48
CA GLU A 457 41.36 -4.43 65.95
C GLU A 457 40.16 -5.19 66.54
N ASN A 458 39.61 -6.15 65.77
CA ASN A 458 38.51 -6.99 66.19
C ASN A 458 39.09 -8.29 66.80
N PRO A 459 38.90 -8.54 68.11
CA PRO A 459 39.41 -9.73 68.79
C PRO A 459 38.88 -11.05 68.20
N TYR A 460 37.70 -11.02 67.57
CA TYR A 460 37.02 -12.20 67.03
C TYR A 460 37.43 -12.54 65.58
N THR A 461 38.41 -11.82 65.01
CA THR A 461 39.03 -12.12 63.71
C THR A 461 40.55 -12.23 63.86
N PRO A 462 41.09 -13.40 64.27
CA PRO A 462 42.51 -13.60 64.53
C PRO A 462 43.31 -13.69 63.23
N ILE A 463 43.42 -12.57 62.51
CA ILE A 463 44.23 -12.44 61.31
C ILE A 463 45.70 -12.33 61.75
N ALA A 464 46.60 -13.08 61.10
CA ALA A 464 48.03 -13.10 61.41
C ALA A 464 48.62 -11.68 61.61
N ALA A 465 49.40 -11.51 62.68
CA ALA A 465 49.94 -10.21 63.10
C ALA A 465 50.65 -9.46 61.96
N GLY A 466 50.16 -8.27 61.63
CA GLY A 466 50.72 -7.38 60.60
C GLY A 466 49.68 -6.90 59.57
N GLY A 467 49.86 -5.69 59.04
CA GLY A 467 48.98 -5.09 58.03
C GLY A 467 48.11 -3.92 58.50
N THR A 468 48.33 -3.38 59.70
CA THR A 468 47.68 -2.16 60.20
C THR A 468 47.97 -0.92 59.34
N GLY A 469 49.13 -0.89 58.66
CA GLY A 469 49.52 0.17 57.72
C GLY A 469 49.10 -0.05 56.25
N LEU A 470 48.38 -1.13 55.93
CA LEU A 470 47.91 -1.36 54.56
C LEU A 470 46.74 -0.43 54.23
N ASN A 471 46.79 0.15 53.02
CA ASN A 471 45.66 0.90 52.46
C ASN A 471 44.46 -0.02 52.22
N GLY A 472 43.26 0.56 52.20
CA GLY A 472 41.99 -0.18 52.09
C GLY A 472 41.94 -1.22 50.95
N PRO A 473 42.25 -0.85 49.69
CA PRO A 473 42.26 -1.78 48.55
C PRO A 473 43.21 -2.98 48.73
N ASP A 474 44.42 -2.73 49.22
CA ASP A 474 45.44 -3.76 49.39
C ASP A 474 45.06 -4.73 50.51
N ARG A 475 44.48 -4.20 51.59
CA ARG A 475 43.94 -5.00 52.69
C ARG A 475 42.75 -5.84 52.25
N ALA A 476 41.80 -5.26 51.51
CA ALA A 476 40.66 -5.99 50.95
C ALA A 476 41.10 -7.13 50.02
N ARG A 477 42.16 -6.93 49.23
CA ARG A 477 42.74 -7.98 48.37
C ARG A 477 43.42 -9.08 49.18
N LYS A 478 44.14 -8.73 50.24
CA LYS A 478 44.80 -9.70 51.13
C LYS A 478 43.79 -10.56 51.90
N LEU A 479 42.69 -9.96 52.33
CA LEU A 479 41.62 -10.63 53.09
C LEU A 479 40.53 -11.25 52.22
N LYS A 480 40.66 -11.23 50.88
CA LYS A 480 39.58 -11.58 49.95
C LYS A 480 38.94 -12.95 50.17
N GLU A 481 39.72 -13.93 50.67
CA GLU A 481 39.27 -15.31 50.91
C GLU A 481 38.80 -15.56 52.35
N VAL A 482 39.05 -14.64 53.28
CA VAL A 482 38.60 -14.75 54.67
C VAL A 482 37.08 -14.73 54.69
N ARG A 483 36.46 -15.71 55.36
CA ARG A 483 35.01 -15.76 55.57
C ARG A 483 34.68 -15.16 56.92
N ILE A 484 33.66 -14.31 56.92
CA ILE A 484 33.18 -13.66 58.13
C ILE A 484 31.68 -13.84 58.30
N GLN A 485 31.24 -13.83 59.56
CA GLN A 485 29.83 -13.91 59.96
C GLN A 485 29.52 -12.82 60.98
N LEU A 486 28.35 -12.18 60.87
CA LEU A 486 27.84 -11.21 61.84
C LEU A 486 26.91 -11.92 62.83
N LEU A 487 27.25 -11.86 64.12
CA LEU A 487 26.51 -12.56 65.18
C LEU A 487 26.59 -11.79 66.50
N ASP A 488 25.73 -12.17 67.45
CA ASP A 488 25.82 -11.67 68.82
C ASP A 488 26.89 -12.46 69.58
N VAL A 489 27.98 -11.77 69.92
CA VAL A 489 29.10 -12.31 70.67
C VAL A 489 28.86 -12.34 72.18
N ARG A 490 27.83 -11.67 72.70
CA ARG A 490 27.49 -11.73 74.13
C ARG A 490 25.99 -11.89 74.32
N PRO A 491 25.41 -13.03 73.92
CA PRO A 491 23.96 -13.21 73.94
C PRO A 491 23.37 -13.25 75.36
N ASP A 492 24.20 -13.52 76.38
CA ASP A 492 23.77 -13.56 77.79
C ASP A 492 23.85 -12.19 78.48
N ASP A 493 24.47 -11.18 77.87
CA ASP A 493 24.49 -9.80 78.37
C ASP A 493 23.14 -9.11 78.10
N ARG A 494 22.70 -8.27 79.04
CA ARG A 494 21.41 -7.54 78.96
C ARG A 494 21.22 -6.70 77.68
N PHE A 495 22.32 -6.33 77.01
CA PHE A 495 22.30 -5.50 75.81
C PHE A 495 22.86 -6.18 74.55
N GLY A 496 23.39 -7.41 74.65
CA GLY A 496 24.10 -8.08 73.57
C GLY A 496 25.35 -7.33 73.08
N HIS A 497 26.18 -7.97 72.27
CA HIS A 497 27.25 -7.28 71.54
C HIS A 497 27.38 -7.86 70.14
N ILE A 498 27.11 -7.06 69.11
CA ILE A 498 27.20 -7.53 67.72
C ILE A 498 28.62 -7.35 67.23
N ALA A 499 29.28 -8.44 66.84
CA ALA A 499 30.61 -8.40 66.23
C ALA A 499 30.71 -9.32 65.03
N VAL A 500 31.77 -9.10 64.24
CA VAL A 500 32.10 -9.94 63.09
C VAL A 500 33.09 -11.01 63.54
N ARG A 501 32.79 -12.29 63.29
CA ARG A 501 33.68 -13.41 63.59
C ARG A 501 34.27 -14.01 62.31
N GLU A 502 35.51 -14.45 62.35
CA GLU A 502 36.10 -15.27 61.28
C GLU A 502 35.60 -16.72 61.33
N LEU A 503 35.37 -17.33 60.17
CA LEU A 503 35.03 -18.75 60.06
C LEU A 503 36.25 -19.54 59.54
N PRO A 504 36.56 -20.71 60.11
CA PRO A 504 37.66 -21.55 59.64
C PRO A 504 37.43 -21.99 58.18
N LYS A 505 38.52 -22.30 57.46
CA LYS A 505 38.43 -22.77 56.08
C LYS A 505 37.69 -24.11 56.07
N ILE A 506 36.77 -24.30 55.12
CA ILE A 506 35.92 -25.51 55.00
C ILE A 506 36.75 -26.81 54.98
N ALA A 507 38.01 -26.77 54.53
CA ALA A 507 38.93 -27.92 54.55
C ALA A 507 39.49 -28.30 55.94
N GLN A 508 39.46 -27.39 56.93
CA GLN A 508 39.90 -27.65 58.31
C GLN A 508 38.77 -28.21 59.18
N GLN A 509 37.50 -27.92 58.85
CA GLN A 509 36.35 -28.49 59.56
C GLN A 509 36.29 -30.02 59.49
N GLN A 510 36.77 -30.64 58.40
CA GLN A 510 36.86 -32.10 58.28
C GLN A 510 38.03 -32.71 59.06
N HIS A 511 39.05 -31.92 59.44
CA HIS A 511 40.21 -32.40 60.20
C HIS A 511 40.08 -32.12 61.71
N GLU A 512 39.36 -31.06 62.11
CA GLU A 512 39.10 -30.73 63.52
C GLU A 512 38.00 -31.59 64.17
N GLU A 513 37.04 -32.11 63.40
CA GLU A 513 36.02 -33.06 63.94
C GLU A 513 36.63 -34.40 64.40
N THR A 514 37.88 -34.72 64.03
CA THR A 514 38.57 -35.96 64.45
C THR A 514 39.57 -35.77 65.60
N SER A 515 39.80 -34.55 66.07
CA SER A 515 40.80 -34.26 67.12
C SER A 515 40.27 -33.52 68.34
N SER A 516 38.98 -33.20 68.41
CA SER A 516 38.38 -32.42 69.50
C SER A 516 37.43 -33.23 70.42
N GLU A 517 37.82 -34.42 70.86
CA GLU A 517 37.14 -35.12 71.98
C GLU A 517 37.91 -35.05 73.32
N GLU A 518 39.15 -34.55 73.35
CA GLU A 518 39.96 -34.49 74.58
C GLU A 518 40.72 -33.16 74.72
N GLU A 519 40.01 -32.04 74.84
CA GLU A 519 40.44 -30.82 75.58
C GLU A 519 39.48 -29.67 75.23
N ASP A 520 38.39 -29.52 75.98
CA ASP A 520 37.80 -28.20 76.27
C ASP A 520 36.64 -28.35 77.26
N ARG A 521 36.97 -28.32 78.55
CA ARG A 521 36.00 -28.21 79.65
C ARG A 521 36.14 -26.89 80.42
N ASN A 522 36.61 -25.83 79.76
CA ASN A 522 36.52 -24.47 80.29
C ASN A 522 36.22 -23.47 79.17
N THR A 523 35.16 -22.68 79.37
CA THR A 523 34.61 -21.62 78.51
C THR A 523 34.05 -22.05 77.14
N SER A 524 32.86 -22.67 77.13
CA SER A 524 32.03 -22.66 75.92
C SER A 524 31.39 -21.26 75.77
N GLU A 525 32.02 -20.34 75.04
CA GLU A 525 31.34 -19.12 74.57
C GLU A 525 30.16 -19.55 73.67
N SER A 526 28.94 -19.49 74.20
CA SER A 526 27.75 -19.91 73.45
C SER A 526 27.33 -18.79 72.51
N TRP A 527 27.74 -18.87 71.25
CA TRP A 527 27.38 -17.89 70.22
C TRP A 527 25.95 -18.15 69.71
N ARG A 528 25.10 -17.12 69.59
CA ARG A 528 23.73 -17.27 69.06
C ARG A 528 23.49 -16.46 67.78
N PRO A 529 22.66 -16.95 66.84
CA PRO A 529 22.20 -16.16 65.70
C PRO A 529 21.48 -14.89 66.16
N LEU A 530 21.50 -13.83 65.34
CA LEU A 530 20.88 -12.55 65.68
C LEU A 530 19.37 -12.72 66.04
N PRO A 531 18.95 -12.19 67.21
CA PRO A 531 17.55 -12.22 67.63
C PRO A 531 16.66 -11.41 66.67
N LYS A 532 15.35 -11.70 66.66
CA LYS A 532 14.37 -10.94 65.84
C LYS A 532 14.09 -9.54 66.39
N GLU A 533 14.24 -9.36 67.70
CA GLU A 533 14.09 -8.06 68.36
C GLU A 533 15.40 -7.27 68.21
N ARG A 534 15.29 -5.98 67.88
CA ARG A 534 16.47 -5.11 67.79
C ARG A 534 17.01 -4.94 69.22
N LEU A 535 18.26 -5.34 69.45
CA LEU A 535 18.96 -5.29 70.74
C LEU A 535 19.03 -3.88 71.38
N TYR A 536 18.65 -2.85 70.63
CA TYR A 536 18.43 -1.49 71.11
C TYR A 536 17.04 -1.02 70.70
N SER A 537 16.03 -1.29 71.54
CA SER A 537 14.75 -0.59 71.53
C SER A 537 14.48 -0.02 72.91
#